data_AF-A0A0F8W2E9-F1
#
_entry.id   AF-A0A0F8W2E9-F1
#
_cell.length_a   1.000
_cell.length_b   1.000
_cell.length_c   1.000
_cell.angle_alpha   90.00
_cell.angle_beta   90.00
_cell.angle_gamma   90.00
#
_symmetry.space_group_name_H-M   'P 1'
#
loop_
_entity.id
_entity.type
_entity.pdbx_description
1 polymer ?
#
loop_
_entity_poly.entity_id
_entity_poly.type
_entity_poly.pdbx_seq_one_letter_code
_entity_poly.pdbx_strand_id
1 'polypeptide(L)'
;NVGSESSPMAVFVKGAINETDPDEQVHDLVSRQVPEVALPEVVRTQFLDSAQANNNSVYSSDLELSDDSNINFGNFDYVGKPNGQTADLTVDGVVYIDGDLTISKKDIEYFHTTTPNKATIFVNGKMIIESQILSNATYPTDSVLAFVNEDRAGIDDDIFVDVQGGKTKKIKAFLYSGGRITINKQITINGTIMATWLQLNQVPNLIAPSESAKDNFPTLFPGKDLAFLITANWREVTVAP
;
A
#
# COMPACT_ATOMS: atom_id res chain seq x y z
N ASN A 1 8.29 -39.46 9.17
CA ASN A 1 7.28 -38.52 9.68
C ASN A 1 7.03 -37.47 8.63
N VAL A 2 5.83 -37.47 8.07
CA VAL A 2 5.31 -36.52 7.08
C VAL A 2 4.57 -35.42 7.84
N GLY A 3 4.70 -34.17 7.37
CA GLY A 3 3.91 -33.00 7.75
C GLY A 3 4.75 -31.87 8.38
N SER A 4 4.66 -30.60 7.99
CA SER A 4 3.95 -29.92 6.90
C SER A 4 4.40 -28.43 6.95
N GLU A 5 4.36 -27.77 5.79
CA GLU A 5 3.93 -26.37 5.61
C GLU A 5 4.83 -25.19 6.07
N SER A 6 5.39 -24.53 5.04
CA SER A 6 5.35 -23.07 4.84
C SER A 6 5.54 -22.17 6.07
N SER A 7 6.79 -21.87 6.41
CA SER A 7 7.10 -20.71 7.25
C SER A 7 6.99 -19.44 6.41
N PRO A 8 6.15 -18.45 6.78
CA PRO A 8 6.03 -17.21 6.03
C PRO A 8 7.34 -16.41 6.11
N MET A 9 7.83 -15.99 4.95
CA MET A 9 9.03 -15.16 4.81
C MET A 9 8.61 -13.69 4.68
N ALA A 10 8.97 -12.86 5.66
CA ALA A 10 8.86 -11.42 5.56
C ALA A 10 9.92 -10.88 4.60
N VAL A 11 9.50 -10.18 3.55
CA VAL A 11 10.39 -9.57 2.56
C VAL A 11 10.50 -8.09 2.85
N PHE A 12 11.70 -7.65 3.23
CA PHE A 12 12.03 -6.23 3.35
C PHE A 12 12.76 -5.81 2.08
N VAL A 13 12.08 -5.07 1.20
CA VAL A 13 12.74 -4.48 0.04
C VAL A 13 13.22 -3.08 0.39
N LYS A 14 14.54 -2.89 0.34
CA LYS A 14 15.16 -1.57 0.25
C LYS A 14 16.08 -1.53 -0.96
N GLY A 15 15.88 -0.51 -1.80
CA GLY A 15 16.66 -0.22 -2.98
C GLY A 15 18.09 0.28 -2.72
N ALA A 16 18.95 0.17 -3.74
CA ALA A 16 20.32 0.69 -3.72
C ALA A 16 20.46 1.92 -4.63
N ILE A 17 21.29 2.88 -4.20
CA ILE A 17 21.50 4.19 -4.83
C ILE A 17 22.21 3.99 -6.18
N ASN A 18 21.61 4.44 -7.28
CA ASN A 18 22.32 4.66 -8.53
C ASN A 18 22.04 6.09 -9.02
N GLU A 19 23.10 6.86 -9.24
CA GLU A 19 23.14 8.33 -9.19
C GLU A 19 22.59 9.05 -10.44
N THR A 20 21.79 8.39 -11.28
CA THR A 20 21.49 8.92 -12.63
C THR A 20 20.12 9.57 -12.81
N ASP A 21 19.19 9.41 -11.86
CA ASP A 21 18.00 10.26 -11.75
C ASP A 21 17.51 10.27 -10.28
N PRO A 22 17.55 11.41 -9.56
CA PRO A 22 17.18 11.46 -8.15
C PRO A 22 15.71 11.12 -7.88
N ASP A 23 14.83 11.17 -8.88
CA ASP A 23 13.37 11.06 -8.71
C ASP A 23 12.76 9.74 -9.21
N GLU A 24 13.50 8.87 -9.91
CA GLU A 24 12.99 7.59 -10.42
C GLU A 24 14.00 6.44 -10.24
N GLN A 25 13.90 5.72 -9.12
CA GLN A 25 14.76 4.58 -8.79
C GLN A 25 14.08 3.23 -9.09
N VAL A 26 14.50 2.53 -10.14
CA VAL A 26 13.94 1.21 -10.52
C VAL A 26 14.88 0.08 -10.08
N HIS A 27 14.35 -1.00 -9.47
CA HIS A 27 15.12 -2.14 -8.94
C HIS A 27 14.51 -3.51 -9.32
N ASP A 28 15.37 -4.49 -9.64
CA ASP A 28 15.04 -5.91 -9.86
C ASP A 28 15.38 -6.77 -8.61
N LEU A 29 14.60 -7.83 -8.33
CA LEU A 29 14.58 -8.53 -7.02
C LEU A 29 15.08 -9.99 -7.05
N VAL A 30 15.94 -10.39 -6.10
CA VAL A 30 16.27 -11.82 -5.76
C VAL A 30 16.59 -11.97 -4.26
N SER A 31 16.08 -13.03 -3.59
CA SER A 31 16.01 -13.20 -2.11
C SER A 31 17.12 -14.06 -1.44
N ARG A 32 17.47 -13.76 -0.17
CA ARG A 32 18.28 -14.55 0.79
C ARG A 32 17.66 -14.40 2.20
N GLN A 33 17.83 -15.43 3.04
CA GLN A 33 17.27 -15.53 4.40
C GLN A 33 17.48 -14.27 5.26
N VAL A 34 16.37 -13.75 5.79
CA VAL A 34 16.30 -12.61 6.71
C VAL A 34 15.83 -13.12 8.08
N PRO A 35 16.35 -12.61 9.21
CA PRO A 35 15.85 -12.96 10.54
C PRO A 35 14.35 -12.64 10.68
N GLU A 36 13.67 -13.43 11.51
CA GLU A 36 12.27 -13.21 11.88
C GLU A 36 12.12 -11.83 12.53
N VAL A 37 11.33 -10.96 11.90
CA VAL A 37 10.95 -9.65 12.45
C VAL A 37 9.46 -9.73 12.74
N ALA A 38 9.09 -9.63 14.00
CA ALA A 38 7.69 -9.44 14.37
C ALA A 38 7.21 -8.08 13.82
N LEU A 39 6.20 -8.09 12.95
CA LEU A 39 5.54 -6.85 12.56
C LEU A 39 4.83 -6.24 13.78
N PRO A 40 4.72 -4.90 13.86
CA PRO A 40 3.87 -4.28 14.86
C PRO A 40 2.46 -4.82 14.72
N GLU A 41 1.85 -5.19 15.84
CA GLU A 41 0.44 -5.52 15.89
C GLU A 41 -0.37 -4.28 15.51
N VAL A 42 -1.27 -4.44 14.53
CA VAL A 42 -2.25 -3.41 14.22
C VAL A 42 -3.39 -3.53 15.23
N VAL A 43 -3.61 -2.46 15.99
CA VAL A 43 -4.71 -2.43 16.94
C VAL A 43 -5.95 -1.87 16.24
N ARG A 44 -6.81 -2.75 15.71
CA ARG A 44 -8.06 -2.40 14.99
C ARG A 44 -8.87 -1.28 15.68
N THR A 45 -8.97 -1.34 17.00
CA THR A 45 -9.73 -0.35 17.78
C THR A 45 -9.13 1.06 17.69
N GLN A 46 -7.80 1.21 17.57
CA GLN A 46 -7.16 2.52 17.39
C GLN A 46 -7.53 3.16 16.04
N PHE A 47 -7.60 2.34 14.98
CA PHE A 47 -8.04 2.81 13.66
C PHE A 47 -9.52 3.19 13.66
N LEU A 48 -10.37 2.37 14.30
CA LEU A 48 -11.80 2.66 14.45
C LEU A 48 -12.04 3.96 15.23
N ASP A 49 -11.40 4.11 16.39
CA ASP A 49 -11.54 5.31 17.24
C ASP A 49 -11.05 6.57 16.50
N SER A 50 -9.94 6.45 15.76
CA SER A 50 -9.39 7.57 14.99
C SER A 50 -10.25 7.94 13.80
N ALA A 51 -10.85 6.95 13.11
CA ALA A 51 -11.80 7.20 12.03
C ALA A 51 -13.10 7.83 12.53
N GLN A 52 -13.59 7.39 13.70
CA GLN A 52 -14.74 8.02 14.36
C GLN A 52 -14.46 9.48 14.72
N ALA A 53 -13.27 9.78 15.26
CA ALA A 53 -12.84 11.15 15.54
C ALA A 53 -12.61 11.98 14.26
N ASN A 54 -12.24 11.34 13.15
CA ASN A 54 -12.04 11.95 11.84
C ASN A 54 -13.36 12.09 11.07
N ASN A 55 -14.29 12.89 11.61
CA ASN A 55 -15.60 13.14 11.00
C ASN A 55 -16.41 11.85 10.73
N ASN A 56 -16.28 10.84 11.59
CA ASN A 56 -16.93 9.54 11.43
C ASN A 56 -16.67 8.89 10.05
N SER A 57 -15.41 8.87 9.62
CA SER A 57 -14.94 8.25 8.36
C SER A 57 -14.95 6.71 8.44
N VAL A 58 -16.09 6.14 8.81
CA VAL A 58 -16.31 4.70 8.98
C VAL A 58 -17.34 4.23 7.94
N TYR A 59 -16.99 3.22 7.16
CA TYR A 59 -17.88 2.55 6.22
C TYR A 59 -18.10 1.10 6.67
N SER A 60 -19.34 0.64 6.80
CA SER A 60 -19.67 -0.63 7.49
C SER A 60 -20.06 -1.78 6.56
N SER A 61 -19.58 -1.76 5.31
CA SER A 61 -19.87 -2.77 4.29
C SER A 61 -18.69 -2.86 3.32
N ASP A 62 -18.73 -3.83 2.42
CA ASP A 62 -17.82 -3.88 1.27
C ASP A 62 -17.94 -2.59 0.44
N LEU A 63 -16.79 -2.07 0.01
CA LEU A 63 -16.66 -0.84 -0.75
C LEU A 63 -15.98 -1.11 -2.09
N GLU A 64 -16.65 -0.70 -3.17
CA GLU A 64 -16.10 -0.73 -4.52
C GLU A 64 -15.96 0.69 -5.06
N LEU A 65 -14.73 1.11 -5.35
CA LEU A 65 -14.43 2.35 -6.07
C LEU A 65 -14.40 2.04 -7.57
N SER A 66 -15.42 2.50 -8.30
CA SER A 66 -15.64 2.21 -9.73
C SER A 66 -16.02 3.45 -10.55
N ASP A 67 -15.91 3.34 -11.88
CA ASP A 67 -16.02 4.42 -12.88
C ASP A 67 -17.21 5.38 -12.69
N ASP A 68 -18.37 4.86 -12.28
CA ASP A 68 -19.62 5.63 -12.17
C ASP A 68 -20.09 5.79 -10.71
N SER A 69 -19.24 5.44 -9.74
CA SER A 69 -19.57 5.56 -8.32
C SER A 69 -19.13 6.91 -7.76
N ASN A 70 -20.04 7.55 -7.02
CA ASN A 70 -19.71 8.66 -6.14
C ASN A 70 -19.93 8.19 -4.72
N ILE A 71 -18.88 8.17 -3.91
CA ILE A 71 -18.90 7.67 -2.55
C ILE A 71 -18.43 8.78 -1.65
N ASN A 72 -19.27 9.16 -0.68
CA ASN A 72 -18.95 10.20 0.28
C ASN A 72 -19.32 9.76 1.68
N PHE A 73 -18.35 9.77 2.60
CA PHE A 73 -18.58 9.57 4.02
C PHE A 73 -17.42 10.18 4.83
N GLY A 74 -17.73 10.93 5.89
CA GLY A 74 -16.72 11.61 6.69
C GLY A 74 -15.77 12.47 5.86
N ASN A 75 -14.48 12.21 5.97
CA ASN A 75 -13.40 12.85 5.21
C ASN A 75 -12.89 11.98 4.05
N PHE A 76 -13.75 11.09 3.54
CA PHE A 76 -13.52 10.29 2.35
C PHE A 76 -14.55 10.70 1.28
N ASP A 77 -14.06 11.16 0.14
CA ASP A 77 -14.87 11.53 -1.02
C ASP A 77 -14.22 10.98 -2.28
N TYR A 78 -14.88 10.01 -2.92
CA TYR A 78 -14.48 9.44 -4.19
C TYR A 78 -15.46 9.86 -5.27
N VAL A 79 -14.93 10.46 -6.33
CA VAL A 79 -15.68 10.89 -7.51
C VAL A 79 -15.20 10.08 -8.71
N GLY A 80 -15.96 9.06 -9.07
CA GLY A 80 -15.80 8.31 -10.31
C GLY A 80 -16.02 9.22 -11.52
N LYS A 81 -15.19 9.05 -12.57
CA LYS A 81 -15.33 9.81 -13.81
C LYS A 81 -15.56 8.87 -14.99
N PRO A 82 -16.58 9.14 -15.84
CA PRO A 82 -16.85 8.31 -16.99
C PRO A 82 -15.77 8.47 -18.09
N ASN A 83 -15.78 7.56 -19.05
CA ASN A 83 -14.97 7.63 -20.28
C ASN A 83 -13.45 7.55 -20.07
N GLY A 84 -13.01 6.93 -18.98
CA GLY A 84 -11.59 6.67 -18.75
C GLY A 84 -10.75 7.86 -18.33
N GLN A 85 -11.41 8.86 -17.73
CA GLN A 85 -10.73 9.89 -16.98
C GLN A 85 -10.26 9.34 -15.63
N THR A 86 -9.20 9.95 -15.08
CA THR A 86 -8.71 9.66 -13.74
C THR A 86 -9.76 10.08 -12.71
N ALA A 87 -10.14 9.15 -11.83
CA ALA A 87 -11.06 9.42 -10.73
C ALA A 87 -10.36 10.22 -9.63
N ASP A 88 -11.14 11.04 -8.91
CA ASP A 88 -10.61 11.85 -7.81
C ASP A 88 -10.94 11.17 -6.48
N LEU A 89 -9.93 10.99 -5.63
CA LEU A 89 -10.09 10.53 -4.25
C LEU A 89 -9.63 11.61 -3.28
N THR A 90 -10.55 12.33 -2.67
CA THR A 90 -10.23 13.21 -1.55
C THR A 90 -10.26 12.40 -0.26
N VAL A 91 -9.15 12.38 0.47
CA VAL A 91 -9.03 11.60 1.69
C VAL A 91 -8.11 12.28 2.69
N ASP A 92 -8.56 12.43 3.94
CA ASP A 92 -7.78 13.02 5.01
C ASP A 92 -7.87 12.16 6.28
N GLY A 93 -6.80 12.12 7.08
CA GLY A 93 -6.80 11.46 8.38
C GLY A 93 -6.89 9.94 8.30
N VAL A 94 -7.73 9.32 9.13
CA VAL A 94 -7.94 7.86 9.15
C VAL A 94 -9.33 7.55 8.62
N VAL A 95 -9.40 6.64 7.67
CA VAL A 95 -10.63 6.07 7.12
C VAL A 95 -10.67 4.60 7.48
N TYR A 96 -11.81 4.13 7.96
CA TYR A 96 -11.99 2.76 8.39
C TYR A 96 -13.09 2.10 7.55
N ILE A 97 -12.79 0.97 6.92
CA ILE A 97 -13.73 0.17 6.14
C ILE A 97 -13.91 -1.19 6.84
N ASP A 98 -15.12 -1.46 7.31
CA ASP A 98 -15.53 -2.73 7.91
C ASP A 98 -16.09 -3.69 6.85
N GLY A 99 -15.22 -4.11 5.95
CA GLY A 99 -15.57 -4.94 4.80
C GLY A 99 -14.41 -5.00 3.83
N ASP A 100 -14.65 -5.57 2.66
CA ASP A 100 -13.66 -5.62 1.59
C ASP A 100 -13.55 -4.27 0.88
N LEU A 101 -12.36 -3.94 0.37
CA LEU A 101 -12.13 -2.78 -0.49
C LEU A 101 -11.67 -3.24 -1.87
N THR A 102 -12.43 -2.89 -2.90
CA THR A 102 -12.03 -3.06 -4.29
C THR A 102 -11.83 -1.70 -4.94
N ILE A 103 -10.64 -1.45 -5.48
CA ILE A 103 -10.30 -0.27 -6.26
C ILE A 103 -10.18 -0.71 -7.72
N SER A 104 -11.21 -0.43 -8.52
CA SER A 104 -11.41 -1.06 -9.82
C SER A 104 -10.99 -0.19 -11.01
N LYS A 105 -10.29 -0.82 -11.98
CA LYS A 105 -10.05 -0.54 -13.42
C LYS A 105 -9.76 0.89 -13.95
N LYS A 106 -9.71 1.91 -13.09
CA LYS A 106 -9.35 3.28 -13.45
C LYS A 106 -8.38 3.90 -12.48
N ASP A 107 -7.42 4.62 -13.05
CA ASP A 107 -6.44 5.40 -12.32
C ASP A 107 -7.14 6.34 -11.34
N ILE A 108 -6.62 6.40 -10.13
CA ILE A 108 -7.04 7.32 -9.08
C ILE A 108 -5.94 8.34 -8.87
N GLU A 109 -6.32 9.60 -8.81
CA GLU A 109 -5.51 10.67 -8.25
C GLU A 109 -6.10 11.04 -6.88
N TYR A 110 -5.28 10.99 -5.84
CA TYR A 110 -5.72 11.30 -4.48
C TYR A 110 -5.27 12.68 -4.02
N PHE A 111 -6.14 13.31 -3.24
CA PHE A 111 -6.07 14.70 -2.77
C PHE A 111 -6.25 14.73 -1.25
N HIS A 112 -5.68 15.75 -0.62
CA HIS A 112 -5.89 16.08 0.79
C HIS A 112 -6.46 17.49 0.90
N THR A 113 -7.43 17.69 1.78
CA THR A 113 -8.04 19.00 2.05
C THR A 113 -7.57 19.61 3.35
N THR A 114 -6.88 18.83 4.18
CA THR A 114 -6.40 19.25 5.51
C THR A 114 -4.90 19.10 5.64
N THR A 115 -4.31 19.95 6.49
CA THR A 115 -2.92 19.83 6.91
C THR A 115 -2.87 19.10 8.26
N PRO A 116 -2.04 18.06 8.45
CA PRO A 116 -1.06 17.54 7.50
C PRO A 116 -1.72 16.74 6.36
N ASN A 117 -1.18 16.90 5.14
CA ASN A 117 -1.66 16.27 3.91
C ASN A 117 -1.30 14.77 3.88
N LYS A 118 -1.97 14.00 4.74
CA LYS A 118 -1.71 12.57 4.89
C LYS A 118 -2.97 11.83 5.29
N ALA A 119 -3.09 10.62 4.76
CA ALA A 119 -4.20 9.75 5.08
C ALA A 119 -3.79 8.28 5.19
N THR A 120 -4.62 7.54 5.92
CA THR A 120 -4.54 6.08 6.01
C THR A 120 -5.95 5.49 5.85
N ILE A 121 -6.09 4.60 4.89
CA ILE A 121 -7.28 3.78 4.70
C ILE A 121 -6.99 2.42 5.34
N PHE A 122 -7.70 2.13 6.44
CA PHE A 122 -7.69 0.85 7.10
C PHE A 122 -8.86 0.01 6.61
N VAL A 123 -8.59 -1.25 6.24
CA VAL A 123 -9.57 -2.20 5.72
C VAL A 123 -9.58 -3.45 6.58
N ASN A 124 -10.71 -3.74 7.22
CA ASN A 124 -10.95 -4.94 8.01
C ASN A 124 -11.56 -6.06 7.15
N GLY A 125 -10.84 -6.41 6.10
CA GLY A 125 -11.26 -7.34 5.06
C GLY A 125 -10.24 -7.34 3.94
N LYS A 126 -10.56 -8.05 2.86
CA LYS A 126 -9.68 -8.17 1.70
C LYS A 126 -9.56 -6.85 0.96
N MET A 127 -8.37 -6.58 0.42
CA MET A 127 -8.12 -5.42 -0.43
C MET A 127 -7.70 -5.85 -1.83
N ILE A 128 -8.39 -5.34 -2.85
CA ILE A 128 -8.06 -5.56 -4.26
C ILE A 128 -7.74 -4.20 -4.89
N ILE A 129 -6.53 -4.03 -5.40
CA ILE A 129 -6.07 -2.84 -6.10
C ILE A 129 -5.85 -3.19 -7.58
N GLU A 130 -6.79 -2.82 -8.42
CA GLU A 130 -6.74 -3.00 -9.88
C GLU A 130 -6.42 -1.71 -10.64
N SER A 131 -6.16 -0.63 -9.92
CA SER A 131 -5.99 0.72 -10.46
C SER A 131 -4.62 1.31 -10.14
N GLN A 132 -4.16 2.25 -10.96
CA GLN A 132 -3.07 3.12 -10.55
C GLN A 132 -3.53 4.03 -9.41
N ILE A 133 -2.62 4.36 -8.51
CA ILE A 133 -2.87 5.27 -7.40
C ILE A 133 -1.78 6.33 -7.44
N LEU A 134 -2.17 7.56 -7.70
CA LEU A 134 -1.27 8.68 -7.92
C LEU A 134 -1.56 9.78 -6.89
N SER A 135 -0.50 10.38 -6.36
CA SER A 135 -0.62 11.62 -5.59
C SER A 135 -0.81 12.79 -6.53
N ASN A 136 -1.73 13.70 -6.19
CA ASN A 136 -1.92 14.97 -6.88
C ASN A 136 -0.80 16.00 -6.59
N ALA A 137 0.09 15.72 -5.63
CA ALA A 137 1.15 16.62 -5.18
C ALA A 137 2.51 15.90 -5.12
N THR A 138 3.53 16.59 -4.59
CA THR A 138 4.87 16.01 -4.44
C THR A 138 4.85 14.86 -3.44
N TYR A 139 5.03 13.63 -3.93
CA TYR A 139 5.16 12.46 -3.06
C TYR A 139 6.61 12.24 -2.63
N PRO A 140 6.92 11.91 -1.36
CA PRO A 140 6.03 11.84 -0.20
C PRO A 140 5.95 13.16 0.59
N THR A 141 6.63 14.22 0.14
CA THR A 141 6.78 15.48 0.90
C THR A 141 5.46 16.17 1.21
N ASP A 142 4.61 16.35 0.20
CA ASP A 142 3.40 17.17 0.27
C ASP A 142 2.12 16.35 0.36
N SER A 143 2.20 15.03 0.13
CA SER A 143 1.03 14.15 0.10
C SER A 143 1.42 12.69 0.24
N VAL A 144 0.81 12.00 1.21
CA VAL A 144 0.97 10.55 1.40
C VAL A 144 -0.36 9.86 1.67
N LEU A 145 -0.52 8.68 1.09
CA LEU A 145 -1.60 7.77 1.37
C LEU A 145 -1.02 6.43 1.82
N ALA A 146 -1.63 5.85 2.84
CA ALA A 146 -1.37 4.48 3.26
C ALA A 146 -2.63 3.61 3.13
N PHE A 147 -2.40 2.37 2.76
CA PHE A 147 -3.36 1.27 2.83
C PHE A 147 -2.88 0.30 3.89
N VAL A 148 -3.72 0.05 4.88
CA VAL A 148 -3.45 -0.87 5.97
C VAL A 148 -4.56 -1.90 5.96
N ASN A 149 -4.19 -3.16 5.92
CA ASN A 149 -5.11 -4.27 6.07
C ASN A 149 -4.62 -5.15 7.23
N GLU A 150 -5.56 -5.62 8.03
CA GLU A 150 -5.30 -6.63 9.06
C GLU A 150 -5.92 -7.94 8.58
N ASP A 151 -5.08 -8.96 8.48
CA ASP A 151 -5.52 -10.30 8.11
C ASP A 151 -6.35 -10.89 9.26
N ARG A 152 -7.64 -11.20 9.03
CA ARG A 152 -8.50 -11.75 10.08
C ARG A 152 -8.14 -13.21 10.24
N ALA A 153 -7.74 -13.62 11.44
CA ALA A 153 -7.31 -14.98 11.74
C ALA A 153 -8.24 -16.06 11.14
N GLY A 154 -7.73 -16.78 10.14
CA GLY A 154 -8.43 -17.89 9.47
C GLY A 154 -9.25 -17.53 8.24
N ILE A 155 -9.24 -16.27 7.79
CA ILE A 155 -9.80 -15.79 6.52
C ILE A 155 -8.64 -15.18 5.73
N ASP A 156 -8.57 -15.42 4.42
CA ASP A 156 -7.50 -14.91 3.55
C ASP A 156 -7.78 -13.43 3.18
N ASP A 157 -7.60 -12.53 4.15
CA ASP A 157 -7.85 -11.09 3.99
C ASP A 157 -6.57 -10.36 3.65
N ASP A 158 -6.07 -10.66 2.46
CA ASP A 158 -4.81 -10.12 1.95
C ASP A 158 -5.00 -8.87 1.07
N ILE A 159 -3.87 -8.22 0.75
CA ILE A 159 -3.82 -7.22 -0.31
C ILE A 159 -3.43 -7.91 -1.63
N PHE A 160 -4.29 -7.76 -2.64
CA PHE A 160 -4.05 -8.21 -4.01
C PHE A 160 -3.87 -7.00 -4.92
N VAL A 161 -2.68 -6.87 -5.50
CA VAL A 161 -2.35 -5.82 -6.46
C VAL A 161 -2.27 -6.40 -7.86
N ASP A 162 -3.26 -6.04 -8.69
CA ASP A 162 -3.37 -6.48 -10.08
C ASP A 162 -3.78 -5.31 -10.98
N VAL A 163 -2.95 -4.27 -11.01
CA VAL A 163 -3.24 -3.03 -11.77
C VAL A 163 -3.47 -3.32 -13.26
N GLN A 164 -4.71 -3.07 -13.69
CA GLN A 164 -5.19 -3.17 -15.05
C GLN A 164 -5.08 -1.81 -15.76
N GLY A 165 -4.78 -1.82 -17.06
CA GLY A 165 -4.70 -0.58 -17.87
C GLY A 165 -3.38 0.20 -17.73
N GLY A 166 -3.28 1.31 -18.48
CA GLY A 166 -2.14 2.25 -18.48
C GLY A 166 -0.93 1.85 -19.36
N LYS A 167 -0.21 2.84 -19.91
CA LYS A 167 1.14 2.63 -20.49
C LYS A 167 2.22 2.51 -19.41
N THR A 168 1.95 3.09 -18.25
CA THR A 168 2.73 3.00 -17.02
C THR A 168 1.78 2.46 -15.95
N LYS A 169 2.27 1.60 -15.05
CA LYS A 169 1.48 1.07 -13.93
C LYS A 169 2.16 1.52 -12.65
N LYS A 170 1.61 2.52 -11.95
CA LYS A 170 2.24 3.14 -10.79
C LYS A 170 1.31 3.20 -9.58
N ILE A 171 1.85 2.91 -8.40
CA ILE A 171 1.21 3.12 -7.10
C ILE A 171 2.13 4.03 -6.28
N LYS A 172 1.63 5.19 -5.85
CA LYS A 172 2.28 6.09 -4.91
C LYS A 172 1.57 5.98 -3.56
N ALA A 173 1.91 4.97 -2.77
CA ALA A 173 1.27 4.70 -1.48
C ALA A 173 2.14 3.80 -0.60
N PHE A 174 1.89 3.86 0.71
CA PHE A 174 2.38 2.88 1.67
C PHE A 174 1.39 1.72 1.74
N LEU A 175 1.88 0.49 1.72
CA LEU A 175 1.07 -0.73 1.83
C LEU A 175 1.51 -1.50 3.07
N TYR A 176 0.57 -1.86 3.93
CA TYR A 176 0.78 -2.75 5.06
C TYR A 176 -0.28 -3.84 5.06
N SER A 177 0.14 -5.09 5.22
CA SER A 177 -0.74 -6.20 5.59
C SER A 177 -0.14 -7.00 6.74
N GLY A 178 -0.95 -7.34 7.73
CA GLY A 178 -0.57 -8.33 8.74
C GLY A 178 -0.38 -9.74 8.16
N GLY A 179 -0.97 -10.02 7.00
CA GLY A 179 -0.90 -11.29 6.27
C GLY A 179 0.00 -11.19 5.05
N ARG A 180 -0.56 -11.46 3.87
CA ARG A 180 0.14 -11.46 2.60
C ARG A 180 -0.22 -10.26 1.71
N ILE A 181 0.77 -9.80 0.96
CA ILE A 181 0.59 -8.92 -0.19
C ILE A 181 1.00 -9.67 -1.45
N THR A 182 0.10 -9.74 -2.44
CA THR A 182 0.36 -10.38 -3.74
C THR A 182 0.43 -9.34 -4.84
N ILE A 183 1.52 -9.32 -5.62
CA ILE A 183 1.68 -8.45 -6.80
C ILE A 183 1.71 -9.30 -8.07
N ASN A 184 0.68 -9.14 -8.90
CA ASN A 184 0.43 -9.97 -10.08
C ASN A 184 1.04 -9.45 -11.38
N LYS A 185 1.39 -8.16 -11.45
CA LYS A 185 1.86 -7.49 -12.66
C LYS A 185 3.14 -6.71 -12.38
N GLN A 186 3.95 -6.53 -13.40
CA GLN A 186 5.06 -5.59 -13.37
C GLN A 186 4.50 -4.17 -13.25
N ILE A 187 4.70 -3.57 -12.07
CA ILE A 187 4.25 -2.23 -11.71
C ILE A 187 5.38 -1.50 -10.99
N THR A 188 5.29 -0.18 -10.92
CA THR A 188 6.16 0.65 -10.09
C THR A 188 5.43 1.03 -8.80
N ILE A 189 5.95 0.64 -7.64
CA ILE A 189 5.44 1.10 -6.34
C ILE A 189 6.45 2.10 -5.78
N ASN A 190 6.04 3.35 -5.63
CA ASN A 190 6.77 4.38 -4.90
C ASN A 190 6.16 4.52 -3.51
N GLY A 191 6.87 4.04 -2.50
CA GLY A 191 6.39 3.94 -1.13
C GLY A 191 7.00 2.76 -0.40
N THR A 192 6.36 2.35 0.69
CA THR A 192 6.83 1.22 1.50
C THR A 192 5.83 0.08 1.43
N ILE A 193 6.33 -1.16 1.39
CA ILE A 193 5.52 -2.37 1.48
C ILE A 193 5.96 -3.10 2.76
N MET A 194 5.03 -3.38 3.64
CA MET A 194 5.23 -4.19 4.85
C MET A 194 4.22 -5.33 4.85
N ALA A 195 4.70 -6.56 4.90
CA ALA A 195 3.86 -7.74 4.90
C ALA A 195 4.55 -8.88 5.64
N THR A 196 3.76 -9.76 6.28
CA THR A 196 4.27 -11.02 6.82
C THR A 196 4.74 -11.91 5.68
N TRP A 197 4.05 -11.87 4.54
CA TRP A 197 4.46 -12.56 3.33
C TRP A 197 4.26 -11.72 2.07
N LEU A 198 5.29 -11.60 1.23
CA LEU A 198 5.21 -10.90 -0.05
C LEU A 198 5.31 -11.92 -1.19
N GLN A 199 4.25 -12.03 -2.00
CA GLN A 199 4.23 -12.87 -3.18
C GLN A 199 4.33 -12.01 -4.45
N LEU A 200 5.32 -12.29 -5.28
CA LEU A 200 5.58 -11.57 -6.53
C LEU A 200 5.47 -12.52 -7.71
N ASN A 201 4.38 -12.43 -8.47
CA ASN A 201 4.21 -13.21 -9.69
C ASN A 201 4.90 -12.53 -10.89
N GLN A 202 5.11 -11.21 -10.81
CA GLN A 202 6.01 -10.43 -11.66
C GLN A 202 6.79 -9.46 -10.77
N VAL A 203 8.04 -9.20 -11.12
CA VAL A 203 8.92 -8.32 -10.33
C VAL A 203 8.47 -6.86 -10.51
N PRO A 204 8.03 -6.16 -9.45
CA PRO A 204 7.74 -4.74 -9.53
C PRO A 204 9.03 -3.92 -9.43
N ASN A 205 8.99 -2.70 -9.97
CA ASN A 205 9.97 -1.68 -9.69
C ASN A 205 9.60 -1.04 -8.35
N LEU A 206 10.47 -1.10 -7.35
CA LEU A 206 10.20 -0.53 -6.03
C LEU A 206 11.04 0.73 -5.83
N ILE A 207 10.38 1.89 -5.71
CA ILE A 207 11.01 3.16 -5.38
C ILE A 207 10.79 3.41 -3.89
N ALA A 208 11.86 3.52 -3.11
CA ALA A 208 11.74 3.90 -1.71
C ALA A 208 11.29 5.36 -1.60
N PRO A 209 10.44 5.71 -0.63
CA PRO A 209 10.11 7.10 -0.39
C PRO A 209 11.38 7.87 0.03
N SER A 210 11.49 9.13 -0.39
CA SER A 210 12.60 10.00 0.03
C SER A 210 12.55 10.27 1.54
N GLU A 211 13.64 10.85 2.09
CA GLU A 211 13.73 11.10 3.53
C GLU A 211 12.63 12.03 4.09
N SER A 212 11.99 12.84 3.23
CA SER A 212 10.87 13.70 3.63
C SER A 212 9.65 12.92 4.12
N ALA A 213 9.55 11.62 3.81
CA ALA A 213 8.55 10.75 4.42
C ALA A 213 8.65 10.66 5.95
N LYS A 214 9.81 10.95 6.55
CA LYS A 214 9.96 11.02 8.02
C LYS A 214 9.10 12.14 8.62
N ASP A 215 9.03 13.27 7.92
CA ASP A 215 8.28 14.45 8.34
C ASP A 215 6.80 14.36 7.96
N ASN A 216 6.49 13.65 6.87
CA ASN A 216 5.12 13.43 6.40
C ASN A 216 4.72 11.93 6.41
N PHE A 217 4.99 11.21 7.51
CA PHE A 217 4.66 9.79 7.61
C PHE A 217 3.15 9.58 7.79
N PRO A 218 2.52 8.60 7.10
CA PRO A 218 1.06 8.42 7.16
C PRO A 218 0.55 8.16 8.58
N THR A 219 -0.67 8.63 8.85
CA THR A 219 -1.27 8.60 10.20
C THR A 219 -1.52 7.16 10.64
N LEU A 220 -1.04 6.77 11.83
CA LEU A 220 -1.16 5.40 12.37
C LEU A 220 -0.55 4.28 11.50
N PHE A 221 0.20 4.59 10.45
CA PHE A 221 0.86 3.54 9.68
C PHE A 221 1.89 2.81 10.56
N PRO A 222 1.87 1.47 10.61
CA PRO A 222 2.82 0.71 11.40
C PRO A 222 4.27 0.98 10.96
N GLY A 223 5.19 0.98 11.92
CA GLY A 223 6.62 1.02 11.61
C GLY A 223 7.23 2.41 11.39
N LYS A 224 6.54 3.50 11.77
CA LYS A 224 7.14 4.84 11.87
C LYS A 224 8.45 4.83 12.65
N ASP A 225 8.48 4.11 13.77
CA ASP A 225 9.63 3.99 14.67
C ASP A 225 10.53 2.79 14.35
N LEU A 226 10.07 1.85 13.51
CA LEU A 226 10.84 0.71 13.01
C LEU A 226 11.63 1.06 11.74
N ALA A 227 12.04 2.33 11.59
CA ALA A 227 12.85 2.79 10.47
C ALA A 227 14.27 2.21 10.50
N PHE A 228 14.38 0.89 10.34
CA PHE A 228 15.63 0.26 9.93
C PHE A 228 15.78 0.49 8.43
N LEU A 229 16.63 1.45 8.10
CA LEU A 229 17.11 1.66 6.74
C LEU A 229 18.12 0.55 6.38
N ILE A 230 17.75 -0.74 6.36
CA ILE A 230 18.69 -1.84 6.06
C ILE A 230 18.90 -1.96 4.55
N THR A 231 20.06 -1.51 4.09
CA THR A 231 20.57 -1.75 2.73
C THR A 231 21.12 -3.17 2.68
N ALA A 232 20.36 -4.11 2.14
CA ALA A 232 20.92 -5.42 1.79
C ALA A 232 21.58 -5.31 0.41
N ASN A 233 22.88 -5.61 0.34
CA ASN A 233 23.58 -5.75 -0.93
C ASN A 233 23.19 -7.10 -1.55
N TRP A 234 22.49 -7.06 -2.67
CA TRP A 234 22.04 -8.24 -3.41
C TRP A 234 23.00 -8.54 -4.57
N ARG A 235 23.16 -9.82 -4.92
CA ARG A 235 23.88 -10.26 -6.12
C ARG A 235 23.14 -11.41 -6.79
N GLU A 236 23.06 -11.35 -8.10
CA GLU A 236 22.49 -12.37 -8.98
C GLU A 236 23.15 -13.75 -8.74
N VAL A 237 22.35 -14.80 -8.57
CA VAL A 237 22.83 -16.19 -8.58
C VAL A 237 22.19 -16.89 -9.76
N THR A 238 22.98 -17.15 -10.80
CA THR A 238 22.55 -17.94 -11.94
C THR A 238 22.26 -19.36 -11.46
N VAL A 239 21.02 -19.82 -11.58
CA VAL A 239 20.70 -21.24 -11.34
C VAL A 239 21.08 -21.96 -12.63
N ALA A 240 22.18 -22.73 -12.58
CA ALA A 240 22.53 -23.61 -13.69
C ALA A 240 21.43 -24.69 -13.85
N PRO A 241 21.09 -25.08 -15.10
CA PRO A 241 20.06 -26.07 -15.39
C PRO A 241 20.39 -27.47 -14.82
#